data_AF-A0AA39U4R6-F1
#
_entry.id   AF-A0AA39U4R6-F1
#
_cell.length_a   1.000
_cell.length_b   1.000
_cell.length_c   1.000
_cell.angle_alpha   90.00
_cell.angle_beta   90.00
_cell.angle_gamma   90.00
#
_symmetry.space_group_name_H-M   'P 1'
#
loop_
_entity.id
_entity.type
_entity.pdbx_description
1 polymer ?
#
loop_
_entity_poly.entity_id
_entity_poly.type
_entity_poly.pdbx_seq_one_letter_code
_entity_poly.pdbx_strand_id
1 'polypeptide(L)'
;MPGTEATAESKINLERTRGALVLWSDGHGIAQGQLADVFSRSRKLRRIITKTLSHVTNVLLERTWSDKLERLSVHARLATENVSYLVHEDTDSQIDAASASASDISSDSIGEIAEDLRTDAQYLVAIELLLKNPILDPDPGYALEDFVGTWNPAQLYADKIESRYPLADKDPITLLAEANFKRYLRCQGARDAQENAENQEVADETDVAGTFIAASQFHDSGIGTSIAPTTSYAETVMSYRQEGRSVRIPPLPEEA
;
A
#
# COMPACT_ATOMS: atom_id res chain seq x y z
N MET A 1 41.09 13.96 -18.20
CA MET A 1 40.18 14.48 -19.25
C MET A 1 38.82 13.79 -19.08
N PRO A 2 37.93 14.28 -18.18
CA PRO A 2 36.66 13.63 -17.87
C PRO A 2 35.41 14.27 -18.54
N GLY A 3 35.53 15.42 -19.21
CA GLY A 3 34.38 16.18 -19.73
C GLY A 3 33.76 15.67 -21.05
N THR A 4 34.50 14.90 -21.84
CA THR A 4 34.04 14.41 -23.16
C THR A 4 33.24 13.11 -23.10
N GLU A 5 33.45 12.27 -22.06
CA GLU A 5 32.66 11.05 -21.88
C GLU A 5 31.26 11.33 -21.32
N ALA A 6 31.16 12.24 -20.33
CA ALA A 6 29.89 12.63 -19.71
C ALA A 6 28.89 13.23 -20.72
N THR A 7 29.37 13.93 -21.74
CA THR A 7 28.54 14.51 -22.80
C THR A 7 28.08 13.48 -23.83
N ALA A 8 28.90 12.47 -24.12
CA ALA A 8 28.52 11.37 -25.00
C ALA A 8 27.46 10.47 -24.35
N GLU A 9 27.60 10.17 -23.06
CA GLU A 9 26.64 9.39 -22.29
C GLU A 9 25.28 10.09 -22.20
N SER A 10 25.28 11.39 -21.88
CA SER A 10 24.05 12.20 -21.83
C SER A 10 23.29 12.20 -23.15
N LYS A 11 24.02 12.24 -24.28
CA LYS A 11 23.43 12.18 -25.62
C LYS A 11 22.78 10.82 -25.90
N ILE A 12 23.46 9.73 -25.55
CA ILE A 12 22.91 8.36 -25.71
C ILE A 12 21.66 8.20 -24.85
N ASN A 13 21.66 8.72 -23.62
CA ASN A 13 20.50 8.67 -22.73
C ASN A 13 19.32 9.45 -23.34
N LEU A 14 19.55 10.65 -23.86
CA LEU A 14 18.51 11.44 -24.52
C LEU A 14 17.93 10.74 -25.77
N GLU A 15 18.78 10.11 -26.58
CA GLU A 15 18.33 9.33 -27.75
C GLU A 15 17.47 8.13 -27.33
N ARG A 16 17.87 7.40 -26.29
CA ARG A 16 17.09 6.29 -25.72
C ARG A 16 15.76 6.76 -25.16
N THR A 17 15.76 7.83 -24.38
CA THR A 17 14.55 8.43 -23.79
C THR A 17 13.59 8.89 -24.87
N ARG A 18 14.09 9.55 -25.93
CA ARG A 18 13.29 9.89 -27.11
C ARG A 18 12.67 8.64 -27.75
N GLY A 19 13.46 7.59 -27.94
CA GLY A 19 12.97 6.32 -28.49
C GLY A 19 11.85 5.70 -27.64
N ALA A 20 12.03 5.70 -26.31
CA ALA A 20 11.03 5.20 -25.37
C ALA A 20 9.72 6.00 -25.44
N LEU A 21 9.79 7.33 -25.47
CA LEU A 21 8.61 8.21 -25.57
C LEU A 21 7.86 8.03 -26.89
N VAL A 22 8.58 7.86 -28.00
CA VAL A 22 7.97 7.58 -29.31
C VAL A 22 7.26 6.23 -29.30
N LEU A 23 7.94 5.18 -28.83
CA LEU A 23 7.36 3.83 -28.75
C LEU A 23 6.14 3.80 -27.82
N TRP A 24 6.19 4.50 -26.70
CA TRP A 24 5.07 4.63 -25.77
C TRP A 24 3.88 5.35 -26.43
N SER A 25 4.14 6.48 -27.11
CA SER A 25 3.12 7.23 -27.85
C SER A 25 2.44 6.40 -28.94
N ASP A 26 3.24 5.67 -29.73
CA ASP A 26 2.75 4.84 -30.83
C ASP A 26 2.01 3.61 -30.30
N GLY A 27 2.56 2.94 -29.27
CA GLY A 27 1.99 1.74 -28.67
C GLY A 27 0.63 1.98 -27.98
N HIS A 28 0.39 3.20 -27.50
CA HIS A 28 -0.89 3.60 -26.89
C HIS A 28 -1.78 4.45 -27.80
N GLY A 29 -1.41 4.61 -29.08
CA GLY A 29 -2.21 5.30 -30.07
C GLY A 29 -2.64 6.71 -29.68
N ILE A 30 -1.72 7.48 -29.08
CA ILE A 30 -2.02 8.79 -28.48
C ILE A 30 -2.48 9.78 -29.54
N ALA A 31 -1.81 9.81 -30.69
CA ALA A 31 -2.17 10.66 -31.81
C ALA A 31 -3.56 10.32 -32.40
N GLN A 32 -3.99 9.06 -32.25
CA GLN A 32 -5.32 8.59 -32.67
C GLN A 32 -6.39 8.79 -31.59
N GLY A 33 -6.03 9.35 -30.42
CA GLY A 33 -6.95 9.60 -29.32
C GLY A 33 -7.41 8.33 -28.58
N GLN A 34 -6.69 7.21 -28.69
CA GLN A 34 -7.11 5.93 -28.10
C GLN A 34 -7.17 5.97 -26.55
N LEU A 35 -6.37 6.84 -25.93
CA LEU A 35 -6.41 7.07 -24.49
C LEU A 35 -7.63 7.86 -24.01
N ALA A 36 -8.39 8.51 -24.91
CA ALA A 36 -9.50 9.37 -24.51
C ALA A 36 -10.61 8.59 -23.77
N ASP A 37 -10.94 7.38 -24.25
CA ASP A 37 -11.93 6.52 -23.57
C ASP A 37 -11.44 6.11 -22.17
N VAL A 38 -10.19 5.64 -22.08
CA VAL A 38 -9.56 5.24 -20.81
C VAL A 38 -9.52 6.41 -19.82
N PHE A 39 -9.18 7.60 -20.29
CA PHE A 39 -9.13 8.82 -19.48
C PHE A 39 -10.51 9.32 -19.07
N SER A 40 -11.54 9.11 -19.89
CA SER A 40 -12.92 9.44 -19.53
C SER A 40 -13.46 8.55 -18.40
N ARG A 41 -12.92 7.32 -18.29
CA ARG A 41 -13.36 6.32 -17.33
C ARG A 41 -12.49 6.25 -16.07
N SER A 42 -11.33 6.88 -16.07
CA SER A 42 -10.39 6.90 -14.93
C SER A 42 -9.73 8.28 -14.79
N ARG A 43 -10.31 9.13 -13.94
CA ARG A 43 -9.75 10.45 -13.61
C ARG A 43 -8.37 10.36 -13.00
N LYS A 44 -8.14 9.36 -12.13
CA LYS A 44 -6.84 9.14 -11.50
C LYS A 44 -5.75 8.86 -12.53
N LEU A 45 -6.02 7.96 -13.48
CA LEU A 45 -5.06 7.60 -14.53
C LEU A 45 -4.80 8.76 -15.48
N ARG A 46 -5.87 9.47 -15.88
CA ARG A 46 -5.79 10.71 -16.66
C ARG A 46 -4.85 11.70 -15.98
N ARG A 47 -5.07 11.99 -14.70
CA ARG A 47 -4.26 12.95 -13.91
C ARG A 47 -2.79 12.56 -13.83
N ILE A 48 -2.50 11.29 -13.56
CA ILE A 48 -1.11 10.82 -13.45
C ILE A 48 -0.38 11.03 -14.77
N ILE A 49 -0.97 10.58 -15.88
CA ILE A 49 -0.32 10.66 -17.20
C ILE A 49 -0.20 12.10 -17.65
N THR A 50 -1.25 12.91 -17.49
CA THR A 50 -1.19 14.33 -17.87
C THR A 50 -0.17 15.10 -17.03
N LYS A 51 -0.04 14.80 -15.73
CA LYS A 51 0.99 15.41 -14.88
C LYS A 51 2.41 15.08 -15.35
N THR A 52 2.68 13.81 -15.66
CA THR A 52 4.00 13.39 -16.16
C THR A 52 4.31 14.00 -17.52
N LEU A 53 3.35 14.00 -18.45
CA LEU A 53 3.53 14.62 -19.77
C LEU A 53 3.76 16.13 -19.65
N SER A 54 3.04 16.82 -18.76
CA SER A 54 3.26 18.24 -18.48
C SER A 54 4.66 18.49 -17.92
N HIS A 55 5.16 17.62 -17.04
CA HIS A 55 6.52 17.72 -16.52
C HIS A 55 7.56 17.55 -17.64
N VAL A 56 7.44 16.51 -18.48
CA VAL A 56 8.30 16.29 -19.65
C VAL A 56 8.33 17.52 -20.56
N THR A 57 7.15 18.09 -20.85
CA THR A 57 7.08 19.30 -21.67
C THR A 57 7.75 20.49 -21.01
N ASN A 58 7.57 20.71 -19.69
CA ASN A 58 8.22 21.82 -19.00
C ASN A 58 9.74 21.66 -18.99
N VAL A 59 10.26 20.46 -18.72
CA VAL A 59 11.70 20.15 -18.79
C VAL A 59 12.25 20.47 -20.18
N LEU A 60 11.54 20.07 -21.24
CA LEU A 60 11.96 20.40 -22.60
C LEU A 60 11.88 21.91 -22.88
N LEU A 61 10.80 22.58 -22.51
CA LEU A 61 10.57 23.99 -22.84
C LEU A 61 11.47 24.96 -22.06
N GLU A 62 11.69 24.70 -20.78
CA GLU A 62 12.39 25.63 -19.90
C GLU A 62 13.90 25.41 -19.95
N ARG A 63 14.35 24.17 -20.17
CA ARG A 63 15.75 23.78 -20.01
C ARG A 63 16.45 23.45 -21.33
N THR A 64 15.73 23.32 -22.46
CA THR A 64 16.36 23.16 -23.78
C THR A 64 16.14 24.42 -24.63
N TRP A 65 17.13 25.30 -24.73
CA TRP A 65 17.00 26.53 -25.51
C TRP A 65 17.26 26.29 -27.00
N SER A 66 16.26 26.52 -27.84
CA SER A 66 16.40 26.64 -29.29
C SER A 66 15.33 27.56 -29.87
N ASP A 67 15.68 28.44 -30.82
CA ASP A 67 14.75 29.33 -31.54
C ASP A 67 13.57 28.58 -32.20
N LYS A 68 13.78 27.31 -32.57
CA LYS A 68 12.73 26.44 -33.13
C LYS A 68 11.74 25.98 -32.06
N LEU A 69 12.18 25.92 -30.80
CA LEU A 69 11.36 25.60 -29.66
C LEU A 69 10.45 26.77 -29.27
N GLU A 70 10.78 28.02 -29.62
CA GLU A 70 9.99 29.20 -29.25
C GLU A 70 8.57 29.23 -29.87
N ARG A 71 8.37 28.63 -31.05
CA ARG A 71 7.03 28.51 -31.65
C ARG A 71 6.25 27.30 -31.14
N LEU A 72 6.95 26.19 -30.88
CA LEU A 72 6.39 25.00 -30.25
C LEU A 72 6.06 25.25 -28.78
N SER A 73 6.81 26.14 -28.11
CA SER A 73 6.65 26.51 -26.71
C SER A 73 5.34 27.22 -26.46
N VAL A 74 4.87 28.08 -27.37
CA VAL A 74 3.57 28.73 -27.21
C VAL A 74 2.43 27.70 -27.19
N HIS A 75 2.42 26.76 -28.14
CA HIS A 75 1.37 25.73 -28.21
C HIS A 75 1.48 24.74 -27.05
N ALA A 76 2.70 24.30 -26.72
CA ALA A 76 2.93 23.38 -25.62
C ALA A 76 2.62 24.04 -24.26
N ARG A 77 2.94 25.33 -24.07
CA ARG A 77 2.64 26.08 -22.85
C ARG A 77 1.14 26.31 -22.67
N LEU A 78 0.42 26.63 -23.75
CA LEU A 78 -1.05 26.69 -23.71
C LEU A 78 -1.67 25.33 -23.40
N ALA A 79 -1.11 24.25 -23.95
CA ALA A 79 -1.56 22.89 -23.64
C ALA A 79 -1.30 22.50 -22.18
N THR A 80 -0.12 22.81 -21.63
CA THR A 80 0.19 22.54 -20.21
C THR A 80 -0.66 23.37 -19.26
N GLU A 81 -0.94 24.63 -19.59
CA GLU A 81 -1.81 25.50 -18.81
C GLU A 81 -3.26 24.98 -18.79
N ASN A 82 -3.81 24.59 -19.95
CA ASN A 82 -5.14 23.97 -20.02
C ASN A 82 -5.23 22.66 -19.23
N VAL A 83 -4.16 21.84 -19.25
CA VAL A 83 -4.07 20.60 -18.47
C VAL A 83 -3.98 20.89 -16.97
N SER A 84 -3.29 21.96 -16.56
CA SER A 84 -3.16 22.34 -15.16
C SER A 84 -4.52 22.61 -14.51
N TYR A 85 -5.43 23.26 -15.25
CA TYR A 85 -6.80 23.52 -14.82
C TYR A 85 -7.59 22.21 -14.63
N LEU A 86 -7.49 21.29 -15.60
CA LEU A 86 -8.14 19.97 -15.53
C LEU A 86 -7.63 19.09 -14.38
N VAL A 87 -6.37 19.26 -13.98
CA VAL A 87 -5.79 18.56 -12.83
C VAL A 87 -6.23 19.18 -11.49
N HIS A 88 -6.64 20.45 -11.48
CA HIS A 88 -7.04 21.18 -10.28
C HIS A 88 -8.54 21.00 -9.94
N GLU A 89 -9.44 20.95 -10.93
CA GLU A 89 -10.89 20.76 -10.72
C GLU A 89 -11.27 19.45 -10.01
N ASP A 90 -10.47 18.38 -10.15
CA ASP A 90 -10.74 17.08 -9.52
C ASP A 90 -10.24 16.99 -8.05
N THR A 91 -9.88 18.11 -7.41
CA THR A 91 -9.26 18.14 -6.06
C THR A 91 -10.25 18.55 -4.96
N ASP A 92 -11.34 17.81 -4.80
CA ASP A 92 -11.99 17.74 -3.48
C ASP A 92 -11.26 16.70 -2.65
N SER A 93 -10.52 17.17 -1.64
CA SER A 93 -9.82 16.39 -0.60
C SER A 93 -8.39 15.93 -0.93
N GLN A 94 -7.44 16.72 -0.45
CA GLN A 94 -6.21 16.27 0.23
C GLN A 94 -5.34 15.22 -0.50
N ILE A 95 -4.53 15.66 -1.47
CA ILE A 95 -3.19 15.10 -1.70
C ILE A 95 -2.26 16.26 -2.04
N ASP A 96 -1.31 16.48 -1.14
CA ASP A 96 -0.16 17.38 -1.17
C ASP A 96 -0.04 18.28 -2.40
N ALA A 97 -0.27 19.57 -2.15
CA ALA A 97 0.37 20.62 -2.91
C ALA A 97 1.88 20.43 -2.80
N ALA A 98 2.43 19.61 -3.70
CA ALA A 98 3.83 19.67 -4.04
C ALA A 98 4.06 21.08 -4.58
N SER A 99 4.46 21.95 -3.65
CA SER A 99 4.89 23.31 -3.88
C SER A 99 5.70 23.33 -5.16
N ALA A 100 5.28 24.16 -6.11
CA ALA A 100 6.09 24.52 -7.25
C ALA A 100 7.36 25.16 -6.68
N SER A 101 8.36 24.31 -6.44
CA SER A 101 9.69 24.74 -6.10
C SER A 101 10.17 25.44 -7.36
N ALA A 102 10.11 26.78 -7.32
CA ALA A 102 10.86 27.62 -8.22
C ALA A 102 12.33 27.31 -7.93
N SER A 103 12.82 26.25 -8.58
CA SER A 103 14.22 25.85 -8.49
C SER A 103 15.01 26.99 -9.09
N ASP A 104 15.93 27.48 -8.28
CA ASP A 104 17.03 28.35 -8.65
C ASP A 104 17.55 27.93 -10.02
N ILE A 105 17.53 28.84 -11.01
CA ILE A 105 17.98 28.59 -12.38
C ILE A 105 19.51 28.55 -12.36
N SER A 106 20.05 27.51 -11.71
CA SER A 106 21.35 26.96 -12.02
C SER A 106 21.29 26.50 -13.48
N SER A 107 22.33 26.74 -14.26
CA SER A 107 22.39 26.23 -15.64
C SER A 107 22.46 24.71 -15.57
N ASP A 108 21.30 24.07 -15.60
CA ASP A 108 21.21 22.63 -15.50
C ASP A 108 22.05 21.99 -16.60
N SER A 109 22.87 21.04 -16.19
CA SER A 109 23.70 20.29 -17.11
C SER A 109 22.81 19.44 -18.01
N ILE A 110 23.26 19.20 -19.25
CA ILE A 110 22.53 18.31 -20.16
C ILE A 110 22.36 16.88 -19.62
N GLY A 111 23.22 16.48 -18.67
CA GLY A 111 23.11 15.22 -17.94
C GLY A 111 21.92 15.21 -16.99
N GLU A 112 21.71 16.27 -16.20
CA GLU A 112 20.54 16.38 -15.31
C GLU A 112 19.23 16.40 -16.11
N ILE A 113 19.18 17.15 -17.21
CA ILE A 113 18.02 17.16 -18.13
C ILE A 113 17.77 15.76 -18.69
N ALA A 114 18.82 15.03 -19.08
CA ALA A 114 18.69 13.68 -19.61
C ALA A 114 18.19 12.69 -18.55
N GLU A 115 18.64 12.81 -17.29
CA GLU A 115 18.19 11.95 -16.19
C GLU A 115 16.75 12.24 -15.75
N ASP A 116 16.33 13.50 -15.72
CA ASP A 116 14.94 13.88 -15.42
C ASP A 116 13.99 13.30 -16.49
N LEU A 117 14.32 13.50 -17.77
CA LEU A 117 13.54 12.94 -18.88
C LEU A 117 13.55 11.41 -18.87
N ARG A 118 14.68 10.78 -18.49
CA ARG A 118 14.77 9.33 -18.35
C ARG A 118 13.82 8.83 -17.27
N THR A 119 13.78 9.52 -16.13
CA THR A 119 12.90 9.17 -15.00
C THR A 119 11.43 9.29 -15.40
N ASP A 120 11.05 10.36 -16.09
CA ASP A 120 9.69 10.53 -16.60
C ASP A 120 9.29 9.44 -17.61
N ALA A 121 10.19 9.10 -18.54
CA ALA A 121 9.94 8.04 -19.51
C ALA A 121 9.79 6.66 -18.83
N GLN A 122 10.61 6.37 -17.81
CA GLN A 122 10.48 5.15 -17.02
C GLN A 122 9.16 5.09 -16.26
N TYR A 123 8.70 6.23 -15.73
CA TYR A 123 7.42 6.33 -15.05
C TYR A 123 6.25 6.06 -16.00
N LEU A 124 6.27 6.63 -17.21
CA LEU A 124 5.24 6.38 -18.23
C LEU A 124 5.18 4.89 -18.63
N VAL A 125 6.33 4.23 -18.75
CA VAL A 125 6.41 2.79 -19.01
C VAL A 125 5.90 1.97 -17.83
N ALA A 126 6.23 2.36 -16.59
CA ALA A 126 5.76 1.65 -15.39
C ALA A 126 4.22 1.69 -15.24
N ILE A 127 3.57 2.73 -15.76
CA ILE A 127 2.11 2.91 -15.76
C ILE A 127 1.43 2.06 -16.85
N GLU A 128 2.17 1.37 -17.73
CA GLU A 128 1.58 0.54 -18.80
C GLU A 128 0.59 -0.51 -18.28
N LEU A 129 0.85 -1.11 -17.11
CA LEU A 129 -0.08 -2.07 -16.52
C LEU A 129 -1.40 -1.41 -16.07
N LEU A 130 -1.34 -0.17 -15.59
CA LEU A 130 -2.50 0.64 -15.21
C LEU A 130 -3.26 1.12 -16.46
N LEU A 131 -2.58 1.33 -17.59
CA LEU A 131 -3.24 1.61 -18.87
C LEU A 131 -4.02 0.40 -19.40
N LYS A 132 -3.46 -0.81 -19.24
CA LYS A 132 -4.13 -2.06 -19.61
C LYS A 132 -5.28 -2.42 -18.67
N ASN A 133 -5.14 -2.10 -17.39
CA ASN A 133 -6.12 -2.38 -16.35
C ASN A 133 -6.44 -1.10 -15.57
N PRO A 134 -7.21 -0.16 -16.17
CA PRO A 134 -7.51 1.11 -15.54
C PRO A 134 -8.39 0.90 -14.31
N ILE A 135 -8.03 1.57 -13.21
CA ILE A 135 -8.89 1.70 -12.04
C ILE A 135 -10.01 2.65 -12.45
N LEU A 136 -11.21 2.11 -12.64
CA LEU A 136 -12.36 2.88 -13.09
C LEU A 136 -12.87 3.78 -11.96
N ASP A 137 -13.33 4.97 -12.33
CA ASP A 137 -14.01 5.83 -11.39
C ASP A 137 -15.35 5.21 -11.00
N PRO A 138 -15.79 5.38 -9.74
CA PRO A 138 -17.13 4.97 -9.33
C PRO A 138 -18.15 5.72 -10.19
N ASP A 139 -18.96 4.97 -10.92
CA ASP A 139 -20.07 5.53 -11.69
C ASP A 139 -21.08 6.13 -10.70
N PRO A 140 -21.40 7.43 -10.80
CA PRO A 140 -22.37 8.07 -9.91
C PRO A 140 -23.76 7.44 -9.98
N GLY A 141 -24.06 6.63 -11.01
CA GLY A 141 -25.29 5.85 -11.15
C GLY A 141 -25.31 4.52 -10.40
N TYR A 142 -24.15 3.97 -10.01
CA TYR A 142 -24.07 2.79 -9.16
C TYR A 142 -23.86 3.26 -7.73
N ALA A 143 -24.98 3.54 -7.07
CA ALA A 143 -24.98 3.80 -5.65
C ALA A 143 -24.22 2.69 -4.93
N LEU A 144 -23.14 3.07 -4.24
CA LEU A 144 -22.40 2.20 -3.31
C LEU A 144 -23.35 1.58 -2.26
N GLU A 145 -24.58 2.11 -2.14
CA GLU A 145 -25.69 1.57 -1.36
C GLU A 145 -26.03 0.11 -1.72
N ASP A 146 -25.92 -0.33 -2.97
CA ASP A 146 -26.28 -1.72 -3.34
C ASP A 146 -25.26 -2.75 -2.83
N PHE A 147 -23.97 -2.39 -2.79
CA PHE A 147 -22.91 -3.27 -2.27
C PHE A 147 -22.78 -3.21 -0.75
N VAL A 148 -22.96 -2.04 -0.15
CA VAL A 148 -22.88 -1.86 1.31
C VAL A 148 -24.16 -2.34 2.01
N GLY A 149 -25.33 -2.25 1.35
CA GLY A 149 -26.60 -2.79 1.86
C GLY A 149 -26.64 -4.32 1.94
N THR A 150 -25.78 -5.01 1.16
CA THR A 150 -25.77 -6.48 1.07
C THR A 150 -24.66 -7.12 1.92
N TRP A 151 -23.69 -6.34 2.41
CA TRP A 151 -22.58 -6.89 3.17
C TRP A 151 -22.99 -7.23 4.61
N ASN A 152 -23.31 -8.50 4.83
CA ASN A 152 -23.54 -9.06 6.16
C ASN A 152 -22.34 -9.91 6.61
N PRO A 153 -21.51 -9.47 7.57
CA PRO A 153 -20.38 -10.24 8.07
C PRO A 153 -20.75 -11.59 8.68
N ALA A 154 -21.98 -11.74 9.18
CA ALA A 154 -22.48 -13.03 9.66
C ALA A 154 -22.62 -14.04 8.52
N GLN A 155 -22.88 -13.60 7.28
CA GLN A 155 -23.03 -14.49 6.13
C GLN A 155 -21.79 -15.35 5.90
N LEU A 156 -20.59 -14.82 6.12
CA LEU A 156 -19.34 -15.58 6.02
C LEU A 156 -19.28 -16.78 6.99
N TYR A 157 -19.90 -16.65 8.17
CA TYR A 157 -20.03 -17.76 9.11
C TYR A 157 -21.10 -18.74 8.66
N ALA A 158 -22.23 -18.24 8.13
CA ALA A 158 -23.30 -19.07 7.58
C ALA A 158 -22.77 -19.98 6.45
N ASP A 159 -22.05 -19.41 5.47
CA ASP A 159 -21.47 -20.14 4.34
C ASP A 159 -20.50 -21.24 4.80
N LYS A 160 -19.70 -20.97 5.84
CA LYS A 160 -18.79 -21.95 6.44
C LYS A 160 -19.50 -23.09 7.16
N ILE A 161 -20.65 -22.82 7.78
CA ILE A 161 -21.44 -23.85 8.46
C ILE A 161 -22.20 -24.66 7.42
N GLU A 162 -22.81 -24.02 6.43
CA GLU A 162 -23.58 -24.66 5.35
C GLU A 162 -22.71 -25.58 4.50
N SER A 163 -21.48 -25.16 4.15
CA SER A 163 -20.53 -26.02 3.43
C SER A 163 -20.13 -27.29 4.21
N ARG A 164 -20.23 -27.28 5.54
CA ARG A 164 -19.93 -28.42 6.41
C ARG A 164 -21.16 -29.28 6.72
N TYR A 165 -22.34 -28.66 6.72
CA TYR A 165 -23.62 -29.28 7.03
C TYR A 165 -24.68 -28.89 5.99
N PRO A 166 -24.56 -29.39 4.75
CA PRO A 166 -25.41 -28.95 3.62
C PRO A 166 -26.87 -29.40 3.74
N LEU A 167 -27.17 -30.34 4.64
CA LEU A 167 -28.53 -30.82 4.94
C LEU A 167 -29.13 -30.15 6.18
N ALA A 168 -28.40 -29.26 6.85
CA ALA A 168 -28.91 -28.58 8.04
C ALA A 168 -29.88 -27.46 7.65
N ASP A 169 -30.89 -27.26 8.50
CA ASP A 169 -31.87 -26.19 8.30
C ASP A 169 -31.19 -24.81 8.32
N LYS A 170 -31.71 -23.90 7.49
CA LYS A 170 -31.14 -22.56 7.32
C LYS A 170 -31.30 -21.67 8.56
N ASP A 171 -32.36 -21.88 9.33
CA ASP A 171 -32.65 -21.12 10.54
C ASP A 171 -31.56 -21.28 11.62
N PRO A 172 -31.18 -22.51 12.04
CA PRO A 172 -30.09 -22.69 12.99
C PRO A 172 -28.73 -22.25 12.43
N ILE A 173 -28.49 -22.41 11.12
CA ILE A 173 -27.25 -21.91 10.49
C ILE A 173 -27.14 -20.39 10.66
N THR A 174 -28.22 -19.66 10.37
CA THR A 174 -28.26 -18.20 10.47
C THR A 174 -28.07 -17.73 11.91
N LEU A 175 -28.77 -18.35 12.86
CA LEU A 175 -28.63 -18.04 14.29
C LEU A 175 -27.21 -18.30 14.80
N LEU A 176 -26.60 -19.42 14.40
CA LEU A 176 -25.24 -19.77 14.80
C LEU A 176 -24.22 -18.81 14.16
N ALA A 177 -24.44 -18.43 12.91
CA ALA A 177 -23.61 -17.46 12.20
C ALA A 177 -23.60 -16.09 12.88
N GLU A 178 -24.77 -15.58 13.24
CA GLU A 178 -24.89 -14.34 14.02
C GLU A 178 -24.24 -14.44 15.40
N ALA A 179 -24.43 -15.56 16.11
CA ALA A 179 -23.84 -15.76 17.43
C ALA A 179 -22.30 -15.77 17.37
N ASN A 180 -21.73 -16.40 16.33
CA ASN A 180 -20.29 -16.40 16.09
C ASN A 180 -19.77 -15.00 15.76
N PHE A 181 -20.48 -14.25 14.92
CA PHE A 181 -20.10 -12.86 14.63
C PHE A 181 -20.15 -11.98 15.90
N LYS A 182 -21.21 -12.10 16.71
CA LYS A 182 -21.31 -11.40 18.01
C LYS A 182 -20.17 -11.79 18.95
N ARG A 183 -19.75 -13.06 18.98
CA ARG A 183 -18.59 -13.50 19.77
C ARG A 183 -17.30 -12.88 19.26
N TYR A 184 -17.10 -12.84 17.95
CA TYR A 184 -15.95 -12.18 17.33
C TYR A 184 -15.85 -10.72 17.76
N LEU A 185 -16.95 -9.96 17.68
CA LEU A 185 -16.98 -8.55 18.09
C LEU A 185 -16.61 -8.36 19.57
N ARG A 186 -17.09 -9.23 20.47
CA ARG A 186 -16.71 -9.17 21.88
C ARG A 186 -15.21 -9.42 22.08
N CYS A 187 -14.66 -10.42 21.40
CA CYS A 187 -13.23 -10.73 21.49
C CYS A 187 -12.36 -9.63 20.88
N GLN A 188 -12.82 -8.99 19.81
CA GLN A 188 -12.15 -7.84 19.22
C GLN A 188 -12.14 -6.67 20.21
N GLY A 189 -13.30 -6.27 20.74
CA GLY A 189 -13.36 -5.18 21.72
C GLY A 189 -12.54 -5.43 22.99
N ALA A 190 -12.42 -6.68 23.43
CA ALA A 190 -11.55 -7.03 24.56
C ALA A 190 -10.05 -6.85 24.22
N ARG A 191 -9.63 -7.21 22.99
CA ARG A 191 -8.25 -6.99 22.53
C ARG A 191 -7.94 -5.50 22.38
N ASP A 192 -8.83 -4.75 21.75
CA ASP A 192 -8.67 -3.32 21.55
C ASP A 192 -8.61 -2.57 22.89
N ALA A 193 -9.42 -2.99 23.88
CA ALA A 193 -9.38 -2.43 25.23
C ALA A 193 -8.07 -2.74 25.96
N GLN A 194 -7.51 -3.95 25.77
CA GLN A 194 -6.24 -4.32 26.37
C GLN A 194 -5.06 -3.60 25.72
N GLU A 195 -5.03 -3.48 24.39
CA GLU A 195 -4.03 -2.70 23.66
C GLU A 195 -4.03 -1.22 24.09
N ASN A 196 -5.22 -0.64 24.29
CA ASN A 196 -5.34 0.72 24.77
C ASN A 196 -4.88 0.88 26.23
N ALA A 197 -5.12 -0.12 27.10
CA ALA A 197 -4.63 -0.10 28.48
C ALA A 197 -3.10 -0.26 28.54
N GLU A 198 -2.51 -1.16 27.75
CA GLU A 198 -1.06 -1.34 27.64
C GLU A 198 -0.37 -0.06 27.12
N ASN A 199 -0.97 0.63 26.14
CA ASN A 199 -0.46 1.93 25.66
C ASN A 199 -0.60 3.07 26.68
N GLN A 200 -1.55 2.97 27.62
CA GLN A 200 -1.73 3.95 28.71
C GLN A 200 -0.75 3.70 29.87
N GLU A 201 -0.49 2.44 30.22
CA GLU A 201 0.48 2.07 31.26
C GLU A 201 1.92 2.43 30.86
N VAL A 202 2.29 2.31 29.58
CA VAL A 202 3.61 2.75 29.07
C VAL A 202 3.78 4.28 29.13
N ALA A 203 2.70 5.05 29.15
CA ALA A 203 2.74 6.51 29.25
C ALA A 203 2.85 7.04 30.69
N ASP A 204 2.41 6.26 31.69
CA ASP A 204 2.43 6.66 33.12
C ASP A 204 3.69 6.17 33.87
N GLU A 205 4.53 5.32 33.28
CA GLU A 205 5.75 4.78 33.93
C GLU A 205 7.03 5.62 33.78
N THR A 206 6.97 6.84 33.22
CA THR A 206 8.18 7.67 33.05
C THR A 206 8.71 8.40 34.30
N ASP A 207 8.20 8.14 35.52
CA ASP A 207 8.66 8.94 36.67
C ASP A 207 8.66 8.26 38.05
N VAL A 208 9.29 7.08 38.23
CA VAL A 208 9.95 6.74 39.52
C VAL A 208 11.13 5.78 39.31
N ALA A 209 12.35 6.24 39.60
CA ALA A 209 13.53 5.39 39.73
C ALA A 209 13.54 4.66 41.09
N GLY A 210 13.59 3.32 41.10
CA GLY A 210 13.84 2.56 42.33
C GLY A 210 13.73 1.04 42.25
N THR A 211 14.86 0.37 41.97
CA THR A 211 15.19 -1.06 42.19
C THR A 211 14.54 -2.13 41.29
N PHE A 212 15.38 -2.67 40.41
CA PHE A 212 15.15 -3.84 39.55
C PHE A 212 15.03 -5.15 40.35
N ILE A 213 13.94 -5.89 40.12
CA ILE A 213 13.96 -7.35 39.95
C ILE A 213 13.09 -7.63 38.72
N ALA A 214 13.73 -7.81 37.57
CA ALA A 214 13.07 -8.16 36.32
C ALA A 214 13.18 -9.67 36.05
N ALA A 215 12.17 -10.19 35.34
CA ALA A 215 11.96 -11.53 34.80
C ALA A 215 11.21 -12.50 35.75
N SER A 216 10.07 -13.06 35.38
CA SER A 216 9.79 -13.66 34.06
C SER A 216 8.37 -13.38 33.55
N GLN A 217 8.32 -12.71 32.39
CA GLN A 217 7.23 -12.76 31.43
C GLN A 217 7.36 -14.10 30.69
N PHE A 218 6.39 -15.01 30.83
CA PHE A 218 6.28 -16.14 29.91
C PHE A 218 5.14 -15.93 28.93
N HIS A 219 5.56 -15.53 27.73
CA HIS A 219 4.94 -15.85 26.46
C HIS A 219 5.19 -17.33 26.13
N ASP A 220 4.13 -18.05 25.75
CA ASP A 220 4.21 -19.35 25.08
C ASP A 220 2.90 -19.53 24.26
N SER A 221 2.88 -19.92 22.98
CA SER A 221 3.88 -20.64 22.20
C SER A 221 3.93 -20.26 20.73
N GLY A 222 5.15 -20.18 20.24
CA GLY A 222 5.44 -20.28 18.82
C GLY A 222 6.93 -20.27 18.47
N ILE A 223 7.79 -21.00 19.21
CA ILE A 223 9.11 -21.57 18.83
C ILE A 223 9.98 -21.73 20.11
N GLY A 224 10.51 -22.93 20.31
CA GLY A 224 11.15 -23.36 21.56
C GLY A 224 12.51 -22.73 21.85
N THR A 225 12.81 -22.59 23.15
CA THR A 225 14.15 -22.28 23.66
C THR A 225 14.46 -23.14 24.88
N SER A 226 15.62 -23.79 24.82
CA SER A 226 16.19 -24.64 25.86
C SER A 226 16.99 -23.81 26.85
N ILE A 227 16.63 -23.85 28.13
CA ILE A 227 17.47 -23.35 29.22
C ILE A 227 17.59 -24.46 30.28
N ALA A 228 18.83 -24.75 30.69
CA ALA A 228 19.14 -25.79 31.66
C ALA A 228 18.65 -25.39 33.08
N PRO A 229 18.06 -26.32 33.85
CA PRO A 229 17.43 -25.97 35.11
C PRO A 229 18.44 -25.98 36.26
N THR A 230 18.64 -24.81 36.89
CA THR A 230 19.10 -24.72 38.28
C THR A 230 17.92 -24.30 39.13
N THR A 231 17.16 -25.28 39.64
CA THR A 231 16.50 -25.32 40.95
C THR A 231 15.49 -26.46 40.97
N SER A 232 15.39 -27.08 42.15
CA SER A 232 14.69 -28.32 42.52
C SER A 232 13.48 -28.71 41.66
N TYR A 233 13.52 -29.94 41.13
CA TYR A 233 12.49 -30.57 40.29
C TYR A 233 11.07 -30.33 40.85
N ALA A 234 10.25 -29.60 40.08
CA ALA A 234 8.81 -29.55 40.33
C ALA A 234 8.17 -30.87 39.87
N GLU A 235 7.34 -31.47 40.74
CA GLU A 235 6.57 -32.69 40.51
C GLU A 235 5.76 -32.58 39.21
N THR A 236 6.11 -33.37 38.20
CA THR A 236 5.36 -33.43 36.93
C THR A 236 4.10 -34.26 37.14
N VAL A 237 2.95 -33.59 37.32
CA VAL A 237 1.66 -34.26 37.40
C VAL A 237 1.16 -34.56 35.98
N MET A 238 1.49 -35.75 35.47
CA MET A 238 0.84 -36.27 34.26
C MET A 238 -0.53 -36.84 34.60
N SER A 239 -1.61 -36.19 34.14
CA SER A 239 -2.96 -36.75 34.26
C SER A 239 -3.24 -37.73 33.12
N TYR A 240 -3.06 -39.03 33.36
CA TYR A 240 -3.68 -40.04 32.50
C TYR A 240 -5.16 -40.16 32.88
N ARG A 241 -6.06 -39.79 31.97
CA ARG A 241 -7.49 -40.07 32.11
C ARG A 241 -7.77 -41.44 31.54
N GLN A 242 -7.99 -42.42 32.40
CA GLN A 242 -8.73 -43.62 32.06
C GLN A 242 -10.01 -43.61 32.92
N GLU A 243 -11.16 -43.59 32.26
CA GLU A 243 -12.49 -43.69 32.88
C GLU A 243 -12.79 -42.65 33.99
N GLY A 244 -12.28 -41.43 33.84
CA GLY A 244 -12.76 -40.26 34.59
C GLY A 244 -12.23 -40.11 36.03
N ARG A 245 -11.21 -40.88 36.45
CA ARG A 245 -10.52 -40.65 37.74
C ARG A 245 -9.02 -40.45 37.52
N SER A 246 -8.48 -39.37 38.06
CA SER A 246 -7.04 -39.07 38.02
C SER A 246 -6.30 -39.90 39.06
N VAL A 247 -5.30 -40.68 38.65
CA VAL A 247 -4.42 -41.42 39.56
C VAL A 247 -3.11 -40.63 39.74
N ARG A 248 -2.71 -40.38 40.99
CA ARG A 248 -1.45 -39.70 41.33
C ARG A 248 -0.33 -40.72 41.47
N ILE A 249 0.77 -40.52 40.74
CA ILE A 249 1.95 -41.39 40.81
C ILE A 249 2.88 -40.84 41.91
N PRO A 250 3.41 -41.69 42.82
CA PRO A 250 4.33 -41.22 43.86
C PRO A 250 5.72 -40.89 43.29
N PRO A 251 6.44 -39.94 43.90
CA PRO A 251 7.75 -39.49 43.42
C PRO A 251 8.83 -40.57 43.59
N LEU A 252 9.86 -40.53 42.74
CA LEU A 252 11.00 -41.45 42.77
C LEU A 252 11.98 -41.12 43.92
N PRO A 253 12.67 -42.13 44.46
CA PRO A 253 13.61 -41.96 45.57
C PRO A 253 14.87 -41.21 45.16
N GLU A 254 15.49 -40.52 46.13
CA GLU A 254 16.52 -39.49 45.94
C GLU A 254 17.89 -39.98 45.43
N GLU A 255 18.03 -41.25 45.06
CA GLU A 255 19.31 -41.88 44.69
C GLU A 255 19.45 -42.15 43.18
N ALA A 256 18.65 -41.49 42.33
CA ALA A 256 18.72 -41.61 40.87
C ALA A 256 19.66 -40.57 40.23
#